data_AF-R7JE52-F1
#
_entry.id   AF-R7JE52-F1
#
_cell.length_a   1.000
_cell.length_b   1.000
_cell.length_c   1.000
_cell.angle_alpha   90.00
_cell.angle_beta   90.00
_cell.angle_gamma   90.00
#
_symmetry.space_group_name_H-M   'P 1'
#
loop_
_entity.id
_entity.type
_entity.pdbx_description
1 polymer ?
#
loop_
_entity_poly.entity_id
_entity_poly.type
_entity_poly.pdbx_seq_one_letter_code
_entity_poly.pdbx_strand_id
1 'polypeptide(L)'
;MPYDSHVLLIRPYKCLNKYIEIFINGIEGQAQINRSKGAKTTKQTELGVDKTKNLLIPLPPLNEQQRIVDKVNQLLPQISKL
;
A
#
# COMPACT_ATOMS: atom_id res chain seq x y z
N MET A 1 -17.24 -10.36 23.44
CA MET A 1 -16.20 -10.97 22.58
C MET A 1 -15.59 -9.85 21.76
N PRO A 2 -14.37 -9.38 22.05
CA PRO A 2 -13.75 -8.34 21.23
C PRO A 2 -13.43 -8.95 19.87
N TYR A 3 -14.00 -8.38 18.81
CA TYR A 3 -13.64 -8.75 17.44
C TYR A 3 -12.23 -8.23 17.19
N ASP A 4 -11.27 -9.11 17.29
CA ASP A 4 -9.96 -8.94 16.67
C ASP A 4 -10.19 -8.69 15.17
N SER A 5 -10.07 -7.43 14.74
CA SER A 5 -10.23 -7.02 13.35
C SER A 5 -8.91 -6.43 12.87
N HIS A 6 -7.88 -7.28 12.77
CA HIS A 6 -6.56 -6.95 12.22
C HIS A 6 -6.55 -6.66 10.70
N VAL A 7 -7.70 -6.47 10.04
CA VAL A 7 -7.79 -6.30 8.58
C VAL A 7 -8.52 -5.01 8.24
N LEU A 8 -7.85 -4.16 7.45
CA LEU A 8 -8.43 -2.95 6.89
C LEU A 8 -8.82 -3.18 5.43
N LEU A 9 -10.10 -2.96 5.10
CA LEU A 9 -10.56 -2.96 3.71
C LEU A 9 -10.51 -1.55 3.14
N ILE A 10 -9.72 -1.38 2.08
CA ILE A 10 -9.62 -0.12 1.32
C ILE A 10 -10.35 -0.30 -0.01
N ARG A 11 -11.33 0.58 -0.29
CA ARG A 11 -12.05 0.61 -1.57
C ARG A 11 -11.80 1.94 -2.28
N PRO A 12 -10.87 1.99 -3.25
CA PRO A 12 -10.65 3.18 -4.05
C PRO A 12 -11.78 3.40 -5.06
N TYR A 13 -12.15 4.66 -5.27
CA TYR A 13 -13.22 5.04 -6.23
C TYR A 13 -12.67 5.55 -7.57
N LYS A 14 -11.43 6.08 -7.62
CA LYS A 14 -10.87 6.78 -8.79
C LYS A 14 -9.57 6.17 -9.33
N CYS A 15 -9.13 5.02 -8.83
CA CYS A 15 -7.84 4.44 -9.20
C CYS A 15 -7.87 2.92 -9.14
N LEU A 16 -6.91 2.30 -9.83
CA LEU A 16 -6.78 0.85 -9.90
C LEU A 16 -6.35 0.28 -8.55
N ASN A 17 -7.06 -0.76 -8.09
CA ASN A 17 -6.72 -1.49 -6.86
C ASN A 17 -5.27 -1.98 -6.88
N LYS A 18 -4.85 -2.54 -8.02
CA LYS A 18 -3.51 -3.09 -8.21
C LYS A 18 -2.41 -2.02 -8.10
N TYR A 19 -2.70 -0.81 -8.57
CA TYR A 19 -1.78 0.31 -8.46
C TYR A 19 -1.53 0.69 -7.00
N ILE A 20 -2.60 0.80 -6.20
CA ILE A 20 -2.49 1.08 -4.76
C ILE A 20 -1.72 -0.02 -4.04
N GLU A 21 -2.00 -1.28 -4.35
CA GLU A 21 -1.27 -2.42 -3.77
C GLU A 21 0.24 -2.32 -4.04
N ILE A 22 0.62 -2.06 -5.30
CA ILE A 22 2.03 -1.89 -5.70
C ILE A 22 2.65 -0.69 -4.98
N PHE A 23 1.94 0.44 -4.89
CA PHE A 23 2.45 1.64 -4.24
C PHE A 23 2.66 1.45 -2.74
N ILE A 24 1.71 0.83 -2.04
CA ILE A 24 1.79 0.55 -0.60
C ILE A 24 2.94 -0.43 -0.30
N ASN A 25 3.16 -1.41 -1.17
CA ASN A 25 4.29 -2.35 -1.05
C ASN A 25 5.63 -1.74 -1.51
N GLY A 26 5.58 -0.60 -2.21
CA GLY A 26 6.77 0.13 -2.65
C GLY A 26 7.51 0.81 -1.50
N ILE A 27 8.72 1.27 -1.81
CA ILE A 27 9.63 1.92 -0.86
C ILE A 27 8.96 3.14 -0.21
N GLU A 28 8.30 4.00 -0.99
CA GLU A 28 7.65 5.20 -0.46
C GLU A 28 6.42 4.89 0.40
N GLY A 29 5.61 3.89 0.01
CA GLY A 29 4.47 3.44 0.79
C GLY A 29 4.91 2.91 2.16
N GLN A 30 5.90 2.01 2.16
CA GLN A 30 6.49 1.49 3.39
C GLN A 30 7.21 2.58 4.19
N ALA A 31 7.90 3.52 3.55
CA ALA A 31 8.55 4.63 4.23
C ALA A 31 7.54 5.57 4.90
N GLN A 32 6.40 5.87 4.26
CA GLN A 32 5.32 6.62 4.88
C GLN A 32 4.71 5.87 6.07
N ILE A 33 4.48 4.57 5.92
CA ILE A 33 4.02 3.70 7.01
C ILE A 33 5.02 3.71 8.16
N ASN A 34 6.31 3.55 7.90
CA ASN A 34 7.37 3.52 8.91
C ASN A 34 7.60 4.89 9.55
N ARG A 35 7.46 5.99 8.81
CA ARG A 35 7.48 7.36 9.36
C ARG A 35 6.27 7.60 10.27
N SER A 36 5.10 7.06 9.90
CA SER A 36 3.88 7.15 10.72
C SER A 36 3.92 6.25 11.97
N LYS A 37 4.78 5.21 11.96
CA LYS A 37 5.14 4.42 13.14
C LYS A 37 6.19 5.20 13.93
N GLY A 38 5.73 6.16 14.74
CA GLY A 38 6.60 6.95 15.62
C GLY A 38 7.57 6.05 16.39
N ALA A 39 8.82 6.53 16.52
CA ALA A 39 9.88 5.82 17.21
C ALA A 39 9.41 5.32 18.59
N LYS A 40 9.65 4.03 18.87
CA LYS A 40 9.40 3.32 20.13
C LYS A 40 7.94 2.89 20.38
N THR A 41 7.56 1.74 19.85
CA THR A 41 6.74 0.80 20.63
C THR A 41 6.80 -0.59 20.01
N THR A 42 7.31 -1.53 20.79
CA THR A 42 7.47 -2.97 20.54
C THR A 42 6.11 -3.70 20.55
N LYS A 43 5.05 -3.07 20.05
CA LYS A 43 3.71 -3.63 19.98
C LYS A 43 3.19 -3.41 18.57
N GLN A 44 2.73 -4.50 17.96
CA GLN A 44 2.10 -4.56 16.64
C GLN A 44 1.23 -3.32 16.42
N THR A 45 1.76 -2.36 15.67
CA THR A 45 1.04 -1.13 15.40
C THR A 45 0.11 -1.43 14.25
N GLU A 46 -1.13 -1.77 14.57
CA GLU A 46 -2.20 -1.79 13.60
C GLU A 46 -2.19 -0.46 12.84
N LEU A 47 -2.20 -0.53 11.51
CA LEU A 47 -2.28 0.65 10.68
C LEU A 47 -3.70 1.21 10.83
N GLY A 48 -3.90 2.03 11.86
CA GLY A 48 -5.21 2.61 12.16
C GLY A 48 -5.79 3.36 10.96
N VAL A 49 -7.11 3.36 10.84
CA VAL A 49 -7.86 3.95 9.71
C VAL A 49 -7.39 5.38 9.40
N ASP A 50 -7.13 6.18 10.43
CA ASP A 50 -6.68 7.56 10.29
C ASP A 50 -5.29 7.68 9.64
N LYS A 51 -4.37 6.76 9.97
CA LYS A 51 -3.04 6.75 9.35
C LYS A 51 -3.11 6.35 7.89
N THR A 52 -3.96 5.38 7.55
CA THR A 52 -4.17 4.96 6.16
C THR A 52 -4.81 6.08 5.33
N LYS A 53 -5.75 6.86 5.90
CA LYS A 53 -6.33 8.03 5.22
C LYS A 53 -5.32 9.14 4.97
N ASN A 54 -4.30 9.25 5.81
CA ASN A 54 -3.25 10.26 5.69
C ASN A 54 -2.09 9.83 4.77
N LEU A 55 -2.15 8.64 4.16
CA LEU A 55 -1.15 8.22 3.18
C LEU A 55 -1.25 9.08 1.92
N LEU A 56 -0.13 9.69 1.53
CA LEU A 56 0.00 10.44 0.30
C LEU A 56 0.28 9.45 -0.83
N ILE A 57 -0.74 9.19 -1.65
CA ILE A 57 -0.65 8.31 -2.81
C ILE A 57 -0.68 9.19 -4.07
N PRO A 58 0.35 9.15 -4.93
CA PRO A 58 0.32 9.84 -6.21
C PRO A 58 -0.76 9.17 -7.08
N LEU A 59 -1.67 9.96 -7.64
CA LEU A 59 -2.73 9.48 -8.52
C LEU A 59 -2.48 9.97 -9.95
N PRO A 60 -1.59 9.29 -10.71
CA PRO A 60 -1.38 9.61 -12.12
C PRO A 60 -2.66 9.28 -12.93
N PRO A 61 -2.77 9.73 -14.19
CA PRO A 61 -3.91 9.39 -15.03
C PRO A 61 -4.05 7.87 -15.23
N LEU A 62 -5.27 7.39 -15.49
CA LEU A 62 -5.62 5.96 -15.51
C LEU A 62 -4.76 5.14 -16.48
N ASN A 63 -4.39 5.72 -17.62
CA ASN A 63 -3.49 5.09 -18.59
C ASN A 63 -2.09 4.81 -17.99
N GLU A 64 -1.54 5.75 -17.22
CA GLU A 64 -0.24 5.60 -16.59
C GLU A 64 -0.31 4.63 -15.40
N GLN A 65 -1.42 4.64 -14.65
CA GLN A 65 -1.66 3.61 -13.62
C GLN A 65 -1.61 2.21 -14.23
N GLN A 66 -2.27 2.00 -15.37
CA GLN A 66 -2.27 0.71 -16.06
C GLN A 66 -0.86 0.34 -16.55
N ARG A 67 -0.14 1.28 -17.18
CA ARG A 67 1.22 1.04 -17.67
C ARG A 67 2.18 0.58 -16.56
N ILE A 68 2.09 1.21 -15.39
CA ILE A 68 2.90 0.84 -14.21
C ILE A 68 2.54 -0.57 -13.75
N VAL A 69 1.25 -0.87 -13.62
CA VAL A 69 0.76 -2.19 -13.20
C VAL A 69 1.26 -3.29 -14.15
N ASP A 70 1.15 -3.07 -15.46
CA ASP A 70 1.57 -4.05 -16.46
C ASP A 70 3.09 -4.31 -16.38
N LYS A 71 3.88 -3.25 -16.22
CA LYS A 71 5.34 -3.37 -16.12
C LYS A 71 5.75 -4.16 -14.87
N VAL A 72 5.13 -3.87 -13.73
CA VAL A 72 5.42 -4.57 -12.47
C VAL A 72 4.99 -6.04 -12.54
N ASN A 73 3.82 -6.33 -13.12
CA ASN A 73 3.35 -7.70 -13.34
C ASN A 73 4.27 -8.51 -14.27
N GLN A 74 4.94 -7.87 -15.23
CA GLN A 74 5.92 -8.54 -16.09
C GLN A 74 7.25 -8.82 -15.37
N LEU A 75 7.67 -7.93 -14.46
CA LEU A 75 8.97 -8.00 -13.78
C LEU A 75 8.95 -8.90 -12.54
N LEU A 76 7.88 -8.86 -11.73
CA LEU A 76 7.78 -9.63 -10.49
C LEU A 76 8.03 -11.15 -10.70
N PRO A 77 7.46 -11.81 -11.72
CA PRO A 77 7.69 -13.23 -11.97
C PRO A 77 9.12 -13.56 -12.42
N GLN A 78 9.86 -12.59 -12.94
CA GLN A 78 11.26 -12.81 -13.34
C GLN A 78 12.19 -12.83 -12.13
N ILE A 79 11.86 -12.05 -11.09
CA ILE A 79 12.62 -11.96 -9.85
C ILE A 79 12.32 -13.16 -8.94
N SER A 80 11.08 -13.66 -8.93
CA SER A 80 10.68 -14.79 -8.07
C SER A 80 11.16 -16.17 -8.56
N LYS A 81 11.73 -16.25 -9.77
CA LYS A 81 12.23 -17.50 -10.38
C LYS A 81 13.73 -17.71 -10.20
N LEU A 82 14.41 -16.78 -9.54
CA LEU A 82 15.79 -16.89 -9.06
C LEU A 82 15.78 -17.40 -7.61
#